data_AF-A0A4R6IS12-F1
#
_entry.id   AF-A0A4R6IS12-F1
#
_cell.length_a   1.000
_cell.length_b   1.000
_cell.length_c   1.000
_cell.angle_alpha   90.00
_cell.angle_beta   90.00
_cell.angle_gamma   90.00
#
_symmetry.space_group_name_H-M   'P 1'
#
loop_
_entity.id
_entity.type
_entity.pdbx_description
1 polymer ?
#
loop_
_entity_poly.entity_id
_entity_poly.type
_entity_poly.pdbx_seq_one_letter_code
_entity_poly.pdbx_strand_id
1 'polypeptide(L)'
;MGLEENRSARLQELSGSDFEIADHQPDIIGWEIFDSAGDYIGEVEDLIFDTESRKVRYIITDLDGYELDEEKYVLIPIGLVTLHETEDEVLLTEAIAAHLPSLPEYVKGEITPGQELQIREILVGTAEHVVAVMNDLQNQDDFYNHRHFIDRGYTRKPLD
;
A
#
# COMPACT_ATOMS: atom_id res chain seq x y z
N MET A 1 17.13 -10.51 -20.20
CA MET A 1 16.00 -11.36 -19.78
C MET A 1 16.34 -11.88 -18.38
N GLY A 2 16.24 -11.01 -17.37
CA GLY A 2 16.73 -11.30 -16.01
C GLY A 2 16.47 -10.19 -14.98
N LEU A 3 15.70 -9.16 -15.34
CA LEU A 3 15.28 -8.09 -14.42
C LEU A 3 13.91 -8.37 -13.78
N GLU A 4 13.13 -9.29 -14.35
CA GLU A 4 11.74 -9.55 -13.94
C GLU A 4 11.66 -10.57 -12.79
N GLU A 5 12.53 -11.59 -12.74
CA GLU A 5 12.55 -12.61 -11.68
C GLU A 5 13.04 -12.09 -10.31
N ASN A 6 13.74 -10.94 -10.24
CA ASN A 6 14.30 -10.42 -8.99
C ASN A 6 13.33 -9.51 -8.19
N ARG A 7 12.24 -9.01 -8.79
CA ARG A 7 11.31 -8.10 -8.08
C ARG A 7 10.34 -8.83 -7.16
N SER A 8 9.89 -10.03 -7.52
CA SER A 8 8.93 -10.78 -6.69
C SER A 8 9.54 -11.34 -5.40
N ALA A 9 10.87 -11.51 -5.32
CA ALA A 9 11.55 -11.89 -4.07
C ALA A 9 11.76 -10.72 -3.09
N ARG A 10 11.57 -9.48 -3.57
CA ARG A 10 11.90 -8.23 -2.87
C ARG A 10 10.71 -7.67 -2.09
N LEU A 11 9.49 -7.84 -2.61
CA LEU A 11 8.25 -7.44 -1.96
C LEU A 11 7.75 -8.58 -1.08
N GLN A 12 7.55 -8.31 0.19
CA GLN A 12 7.15 -9.30 1.19
C GLN A 12 6.11 -8.67 2.12
N GLU A 13 5.19 -9.47 2.64
CA GLU A 13 4.38 -9.08 3.78
C GLU A 13 5.29 -8.73 4.96
N LEU A 14 5.03 -7.60 5.63
CA LEU A 14 5.87 -7.13 6.72
C LEU A 14 5.84 -8.14 7.87
N SER A 15 4.65 -8.64 8.23
CA SER A 15 4.48 -9.67 9.27
C SER A 15 5.31 -10.92 8.99
N GLY A 16 5.37 -11.35 7.72
CA GLY A 16 6.11 -12.52 7.24
C GLY A 16 7.61 -12.29 7.01
N SER A 17 8.09 -11.05 7.14
CA SER A 17 9.49 -10.68 6.87
C SER A 17 10.37 -10.69 8.13
N ASP A 18 11.69 -10.60 7.92
CA ASP A 18 12.70 -10.36 8.97
C ASP A 18 12.69 -8.92 9.51
N PHE A 19 11.74 -8.07 9.11
CA PHE A 19 11.68 -6.66 9.48
C PHE A 19 10.47 -6.35 10.34
N GLU A 20 10.59 -5.30 11.15
CA GLU A 20 9.53 -4.73 11.98
C GLU A 20 9.55 -3.20 11.85
N ILE A 21 8.40 -2.58 12.11
CA ILE A 21 8.26 -1.11 12.17
C ILE A 21 9.14 -0.61 13.31
N ALA A 22 10.01 0.36 13.04
CA ALA A 22 10.83 0.96 14.09
C ALA A 22 9.92 1.77 15.03
N ASP A 23 10.29 1.83 16.32
CA ASP A 23 9.48 2.41 17.41
C ASP A 23 8.99 3.87 17.21
N HIS A 24 9.49 4.56 16.18
CA HIS A 24 9.17 5.96 15.87
C HIS A 24 8.30 6.12 14.62
N GLN A 25 7.89 5.03 13.98
CA GLN A 25 6.90 5.04 12.90
C GLN A 25 5.57 4.47 13.41
N PRO A 26 4.43 4.99 12.94
CA PRO A 26 3.13 4.44 13.29
C PRO A 26 3.00 3.01 12.77
N ASP A 27 2.56 2.10 13.64
CA ASP A 27 2.07 0.79 13.23
C ASP A 27 0.60 0.93 12.85
N ILE A 28 0.35 0.87 11.54
CA ILE A 28 -0.98 1.09 10.97
C ILE A 28 -1.75 -0.21 10.76
N ILE A 29 -1.19 -1.36 11.15
CA ILE A 29 -1.89 -2.65 11.08
C ILE A 29 -3.09 -2.60 12.04
N GLY A 30 -4.27 -2.91 11.52
CA GLY A 30 -5.56 -2.82 12.24
C GLY A 30 -6.20 -1.44 12.23
N TRP A 31 -5.66 -0.47 11.49
CA TRP A 31 -6.31 0.84 11.35
C TRP A 31 -7.50 0.77 10.39
N GLU A 32 -8.56 1.50 10.72
CA GLU A 32 -9.73 1.65 9.85
C GLU A 32 -9.40 2.59 8.68
N ILE A 33 -9.97 2.29 7.51
CA ILE A 33 -9.78 3.06 6.30
C ILE A 33 -11.07 3.79 5.96
N PHE A 34 -10.97 5.10 5.78
CA PHE A 34 -12.09 5.96 5.37
C PHE A 34 -11.75 6.74 4.11
N ASP A 35 -12.77 7.14 3.35
CA ASP A 35 -12.58 8.15 2.33
C ASP A 35 -12.76 9.58 2.85
N SER A 36 -12.58 10.56 1.98
CA SER A 36 -12.68 11.99 2.32
C SER A 36 -14.09 12.46 2.65
N ALA A 37 -15.12 11.65 2.38
CA ALA A 37 -16.51 11.90 2.78
C ALA A 37 -16.82 11.31 4.17
N GLY A 38 -15.93 10.47 4.71
CA GLY A 38 -16.11 9.75 5.97
C GLY A 38 -16.81 8.42 5.80
N ASP A 39 -16.91 7.90 4.57
CA ASP A 39 -17.43 6.57 4.31
C ASP A 39 -16.37 5.51 4.65
N TYR A 40 -16.78 4.46 5.35
CA TYR A 40 -15.92 3.35 5.73
C TYR A 40 -15.60 2.47 4.52
N ILE A 41 -14.32 2.12 4.37
CA ILE A 41 -13.77 1.43 3.20
C ILE A 41 -13.30 0.02 3.54
N GLY A 42 -12.66 -0.15 4.69
CA GLY A 42 -11.81 -1.30 4.94
C GLY A 42 -11.04 -1.23 6.26
N GLU A 43 -10.26 -2.27 6.51
CA GLU A 43 -9.24 -2.32 7.56
C GLU A 43 -7.86 -2.64 6.95
N VAL A 44 -6.79 -2.13 7.56
CA VAL A 44 -5.42 -2.50 7.22
C VAL A 44 -5.09 -3.88 7.79
N GLU A 45 -4.95 -4.87 6.93
CA GLU A 45 -4.61 -6.25 7.33
C GLU A 45 -3.10 -6.42 7.55
N ASP A 46 -2.27 -5.91 6.63
CA ASP A 46 -0.80 -5.96 6.71
C ASP A 46 -0.19 -4.96 5.71
N LEU A 47 1.14 -4.92 5.61
CA LEU A 47 1.90 -4.03 4.74
C LEU A 47 2.79 -4.84 3.80
N ILE A 48 2.88 -4.41 2.54
CA ILE A 48 3.89 -4.90 1.62
C ILE A 48 5.16 -4.08 1.77
N PHE A 49 6.19 -4.74 2.30
CA PHE A 49 7.51 -4.20 2.51
C PHE A 49 8.48 -4.59 1.40
N ASP A 50 9.29 -3.63 1.02
CA ASP A 50 10.33 -3.76 0.03
C ASP A 50 11.68 -3.91 0.72
N THR A 51 12.18 -5.13 0.75
CA THR A 51 13.37 -5.51 1.53
C THR A 51 14.67 -4.85 1.04
N GLU A 52 14.74 -4.45 -0.23
CA GLU A 52 15.92 -3.80 -0.81
C GLU A 52 15.96 -2.32 -0.44
N SER A 53 14.87 -1.60 -0.70
CA SER A 53 14.78 -0.15 -0.39
C SER A 53 14.46 0.14 1.07
N ARG A 54 13.99 -0.87 1.81
CA ARG A 54 13.51 -0.83 3.19
C ARG A 54 12.37 0.15 3.41
N LYS A 55 11.36 0.06 2.54
CA LYS A 55 10.17 0.92 2.56
C LYS A 55 8.91 0.09 2.42
N VAL A 56 7.83 0.53 3.02
CA VAL A 56 6.50 0.04 2.67
C VAL A 56 6.12 0.61 1.31
N ARG A 57 5.53 -0.26 0.48
CA ARG A 57 5.08 0.08 -0.87
C ARG A 57 3.55 0.07 -0.97
N TYR A 58 2.91 -0.89 -0.32
CA TYR A 58 1.46 -1.07 -0.35
C TYR A 58 0.92 -1.41 1.03
N ILE A 59 -0.36 -1.09 1.23
CA ILE A 59 -1.22 -1.57 2.29
C ILE A 59 -1.99 -2.77 1.74
N ILE A 60 -2.00 -3.88 2.47
CA ILE A 60 -2.97 -4.97 2.25
C ILE A 60 -4.24 -4.56 2.98
N THR A 61 -5.31 -4.41 2.23
CA THR A 61 -6.59 -3.91 2.75
C THR A 61 -7.66 -4.97 2.60
N ASP A 62 -8.37 -5.27 3.69
CA ASP A 62 -9.66 -5.96 3.63
C ASP A 62 -10.75 -4.97 3.20
N LEU A 63 -11.49 -5.27 2.13
CA LEU A 63 -12.53 -4.39 1.59
C LEU A 63 -13.94 -4.77 2.08
N ASP A 64 -14.19 -4.59 3.37
CA ASP A 64 -15.48 -4.86 4.02
C ASP A 64 -16.48 -3.69 3.96
N GLY A 65 -16.05 -2.49 3.54
CA GLY A 65 -16.91 -1.33 3.30
C GLY A 65 -17.78 -1.39 2.04
N TYR A 66 -17.68 -2.45 1.24
CA TYR A 66 -18.38 -2.62 -0.03
C TYR A 66 -19.30 -3.85 -0.03
N GLU A 67 -20.39 -3.79 -0.80
CA GLU A 67 -21.25 -4.96 -1.05
C GLU A 67 -20.59 -5.90 -2.08
N LEU A 68 -19.67 -6.74 -1.61
CA LEU A 68 -18.98 -7.77 -2.40
C LEU A 68 -19.58 -9.15 -2.15
N ASP A 69 -19.51 -10.04 -3.14
CA ASP A 69 -19.99 -11.41 -3.03
C ASP A 69 -19.14 -12.26 -2.05
N GLU A 70 -17.86 -11.94 -1.91
CA GLU A 70 -16.85 -12.64 -1.11
C GLU A 70 -15.87 -11.63 -0.48
N GLU A 71 -15.19 -12.03 0.61
CA GLU A 71 -14.09 -11.27 1.21
C GLU A 71 -13.00 -11.01 0.17
N LYS A 72 -12.48 -9.78 0.12
CA LYS A 72 -11.54 -9.37 -0.92
C LYS A 72 -10.44 -8.49 -0.35
N TYR A 73 -9.23 -9.01 -0.41
CA TYR A 73 -8.03 -8.23 -0.11
C TYR A 73 -7.52 -7.52 -1.36
N VAL A 74 -7.06 -6.28 -1.22
CA VAL A 74 -6.44 -5.51 -2.30
C VAL A 74 -5.16 -4.83 -1.84
N LEU A 75 -4.34 -4.43 -2.81
CA LEU A 75 -3.13 -3.65 -2.55
C LEU A 75 -3.37 -2.18 -2.87
N ILE A 76 -3.31 -1.34 -1.84
CA ILE A 76 -3.40 0.12 -1.96
C ILE A 76 -2.00 0.72 -1.86
N PRO A 77 -1.51 1.48 -2.86
CA PRO A 77 -0.21 2.11 -2.74
C PRO A 77 -0.15 3.11 -1.59
N ILE A 78 0.88 3.01 -0.74
CA ILE A 78 1.01 3.86 0.47
C ILE A 78 1.11 5.36 0.12
N GLY A 79 1.59 5.70 -1.07
CA GLY A 79 1.69 7.09 -1.54
C GLY A 79 0.34 7.74 -1.86
N LEU A 80 -0.76 6.98 -1.87
CA LEU A 80 -2.11 7.47 -2.15
C LEU A 80 -2.94 7.70 -0.88
N VAL A 81 -2.44 7.29 0.29
CA VAL A 81 -3.14 7.46 1.56
C VAL A 81 -2.58 8.60 2.37
N THR A 82 -3.39 9.14 3.28
CA THR A 82 -2.96 10.03 4.35
C THR A 82 -3.17 9.32 5.68
N LEU A 83 -2.17 9.33 6.56
CA LEU A 83 -2.27 8.74 7.89
C LEU A 83 -2.81 9.79 8.87
N HIS A 84 -3.83 9.43 9.63
CA HIS A 84 -4.39 10.24 10.71
C HIS A 84 -4.04 9.61 12.06
N GLU A 85 -2.78 9.76 12.48
CA GLU A 85 -2.20 9.06 13.65
C GLU A 85 -2.90 9.32 14.99
N THR A 86 -3.69 10.40 15.11
CA THR A 86 -4.41 10.69 16.35
C THR A 86 -5.70 9.89 16.51
N GLU A 87 -6.27 9.40 15.40
CA GLU A 87 -7.51 8.63 15.39
C GLU A 87 -7.27 7.18 14.93
N ASP A 88 -6.03 6.81 14.63
CA ASP A 88 -5.66 5.50 14.10
C ASP A 88 -6.42 5.17 12.79
N GLU A 89 -6.49 6.16 11.89
CA GLU A 89 -7.22 6.06 10.62
C GLU A 89 -6.32 6.25 9.39
N VAL A 90 -6.65 5.56 8.30
CA VAL A 90 -6.07 5.75 6.97
C VAL A 90 -7.10 6.42 6.07
N LEU A 91 -6.74 7.57 5.51
CA LEU A 91 -7.65 8.37 4.68
C LEU A 91 -7.30 8.26 3.19
N LEU A 92 -8.33 8.06 2.39
CA LEU A 92 -8.30 8.07 0.93
C LEU A 92 -9.15 9.21 0.38
N THR A 93 -8.92 9.59 -0.88
CA THR A 93 -9.88 10.44 -1.59
C THR A 93 -11.04 9.59 -2.11
N GLU A 94 -12.26 10.14 -2.15
CA GLU A 94 -13.43 9.50 -2.78
C GLU A 94 -13.13 8.94 -4.19
N ALA A 95 -12.33 9.68 -4.98
CA ALA A 95 -11.94 9.27 -6.34
C ALA A 95 -11.09 8.00 -6.36
N ILE A 96 -10.29 7.71 -5.33
CA ILE A 96 -9.53 6.46 -5.24
C ILE A 96 -10.41 5.35 -4.67
N ALA A 97 -11.17 5.64 -3.61
CA ALA A 97 -12.07 4.70 -2.97
C ALA A 97 -13.04 4.06 -3.98
N ALA A 98 -13.67 4.86 -4.84
CA ALA A 98 -14.62 4.38 -5.86
C ALA A 98 -14.08 3.29 -6.81
N HIS A 99 -12.76 3.13 -6.93
CA HIS A 99 -12.13 2.14 -7.82
C HIS A 99 -11.52 0.94 -7.09
N LEU A 100 -11.46 0.94 -5.76
CA LEU A 100 -10.90 -0.19 -5.00
C LEU A 100 -11.58 -1.53 -5.31
N PRO A 101 -12.93 -1.61 -5.46
CA PRO A 101 -13.58 -2.87 -5.82
C PRO A 101 -13.14 -3.43 -7.18
N SER A 102 -12.60 -2.59 -8.07
CA SER A 102 -12.12 -3.01 -9.39
C SER A 102 -10.67 -3.49 -9.40
N LEU A 103 -9.91 -3.29 -8.31
CA LEU A 103 -8.54 -3.76 -8.21
C LEU A 103 -8.46 -5.29 -8.27
N PRO A 104 -7.36 -5.87 -8.77
CA PRO A 104 -7.14 -7.31 -8.65
C PRO A 104 -7.10 -7.70 -7.18
N GLU A 105 -7.67 -8.86 -6.86
CA GLU A 105 -7.54 -9.47 -5.54
C GLU A 105 -6.06 -9.74 -5.23
N TYR A 106 -5.67 -9.48 -3.98
CA TYR A 106 -4.38 -9.86 -3.45
C TYR A 106 -4.41 -11.30 -2.99
N VAL A 107 -3.54 -12.13 -3.59
CA VAL A 107 -3.28 -13.49 -3.12
C VAL A 107 -1.96 -13.48 -2.36
N LYS A 108 -2.00 -14.00 -1.12
CA LYS A 108 -0.85 -14.03 -0.21
C LYS A 108 0.43 -14.51 -0.87
N GLY A 109 1.47 -13.69 -0.79
CA GLY A 109 2.81 -13.99 -1.32
C GLY A 109 2.95 -13.88 -2.84
N GLU A 110 1.89 -13.52 -3.57
CA GLU A 110 1.93 -13.34 -5.02
C GLU A 110 1.83 -11.86 -5.35
N ILE A 111 2.99 -11.23 -5.60
CA ILE A 111 3.06 -9.89 -6.19
C ILE A 111 3.88 -9.96 -7.47
N THR A 112 3.18 -9.79 -8.59
CA THR A 112 3.79 -9.83 -9.91
C THR A 112 3.92 -8.42 -10.50
N PRO A 113 4.91 -8.18 -11.36
CA PRO A 113 5.00 -6.92 -12.10
C PRO A 113 3.73 -6.59 -12.90
N GLY A 114 3.00 -7.60 -13.37
CA GLY A 114 1.72 -7.44 -14.05
C GLY A 114 0.61 -6.92 -13.12
N GLN A 115 0.57 -7.41 -11.88
CA GLN A 115 -0.38 -6.93 -10.86
C GLN A 115 -0.07 -5.49 -10.45
N GLU A 116 1.21 -5.15 -10.22
CA GLU A 116 1.63 -3.76 -9.96
C GLU A 116 1.19 -2.82 -11.09
N LEU A 117 1.33 -3.28 -12.35
CA LEU A 117 0.90 -2.53 -13.52
C LEU A 117 -0.62 -2.33 -13.55
N GLN A 118 -1.41 -3.38 -13.27
CA GLN A 118 -2.87 -3.31 -13.22
C GLN A 118 -3.37 -2.36 -12.14
N ILE A 119 -2.82 -2.46 -10.92
CA ILE A 119 -3.15 -1.54 -9.82
C ILE A 119 -2.92 -0.10 -10.25
N ARG A 120 -1.76 0.16 -10.86
CA ARG A 120 -1.42 1.49 -11.36
C ARG A 120 -2.41 1.95 -12.44
N GLU A 121 -2.73 1.13 -13.43
CA GLU A 121 -3.64 1.55 -14.52
C GLU A 121 -5.04 1.89 -14.01
N ILE A 122 -5.56 1.10 -13.06
CA ILE A 122 -6.87 1.32 -12.46
C ILE A 122 -6.91 2.62 -11.65
N LEU A 123 -5.86 2.91 -10.87
CA LEU A 123 -5.83 4.10 -10.00
C LEU A 123 -5.36 5.38 -10.70
N VAL A 124 -4.61 5.27 -11.81
CA VAL A 124 -4.13 6.42 -12.60
C VAL A 124 -5.19 6.94 -13.56
N GLY A 125 -6.05 6.06 -14.08
CA GLY A 125 -7.11 6.45 -15.01
C GLY A 125 -8.19 7.35 -14.40
N THR A 126 -8.15 7.61 -13.09
CA THR A 126 -9.33 8.00 -12.31
C THR A 126 -9.14 9.29 -11.49
N ALA A 127 -7.90 9.77 -11.33
CA ALA A 127 -7.63 10.97 -10.52
C ALA A 127 -6.63 11.93 -11.18
N GLU A 128 -7.04 13.18 -11.41
CA GLU A 128 -6.13 14.29 -11.76
C GLU A 128 -5.04 14.50 -10.70
N HIS A 129 -5.31 14.19 -9.43
CA HIS A 129 -4.31 14.19 -8.35
C HIS A 129 -3.23 13.12 -8.56
N VAL A 130 -3.59 11.94 -9.08
CA VAL A 130 -2.60 10.92 -9.44
C VAL A 130 -1.77 11.41 -10.62
N VAL A 131 -2.34 12.13 -11.59
CA VAL A 131 -1.60 12.75 -12.72
C VAL A 131 -0.68 13.91 -12.26
N ALA A 132 -1.00 14.61 -11.18
CA ALA A 132 -0.11 15.61 -10.59
C ALA A 132 1.07 14.94 -9.86
N VAL A 133 0.82 13.88 -9.08
CA VAL A 133 1.85 13.03 -8.46
C VAL A 133 2.71 12.40 -9.57
N MET A 134 2.08 11.65 -10.50
CA MET A 134 2.24 11.67 -11.97
C MET A 134 3.43 12.43 -12.61
N ASN A 135 3.29 13.74 -12.71
CA ASN A 135 4.22 14.56 -13.48
C ASN A 135 5.56 14.76 -12.77
N ASP A 136 5.64 14.50 -11.47
CA ASP A 136 6.89 14.38 -10.72
C ASP A 136 7.58 13.00 -10.96
N LEU A 137 6.87 12.01 -11.55
CA LEU A 137 7.23 10.59 -11.66
C LEU A 137 8.14 10.19 -12.82
N GLN A 138 9.03 11.05 -13.31
CA GLN A 138 10.11 10.55 -14.19
C GLN A 138 11.14 9.67 -13.45
N ASN A 139 11.05 9.56 -12.11
CA ASN A 139 11.82 8.61 -11.30
C ASN A 139 10.89 7.61 -10.59
N GLN A 140 11.05 6.31 -10.89
CA GLN A 140 10.24 5.21 -10.32
C GLN A 140 10.34 5.07 -8.79
N ASP A 141 11.31 5.74 -8.15
CA ASP A 141 11.57 5.61 -6.72
C ASP A 141 10.76 6.57 -5.84
N ASP A 142 10.25 7.68 -6.40
CA ASP A 142 9.65 8.78 -5.61
C ASP A 142 8.18 8.58 -5.22
N PHE A 143 7.45 7.72 -5.94
CA PHE A 143 6.04 7.41 -5.68
C PHE A 143 5.76 6.86 -4.25
N TYR A 144 6.81 6.37 -3.59
CA TYR A 144 6.74 5.75 -2.27
C TYR A 144 7.45 6.57 -1.19
N ASN A 145 7.89 7.77 -1.52
CA ASN A 145 8.49 8.71 -0.58
C ASN A 145 7.39 9.47 0.17
N HIS A 146 6.67 8.79 1.07
CA HIS A 146 5.84 9.50 2.05
C HIS A 146 6.72 10.05 3.16
N ARG A 147 6.45 11.26 3.68
CA ARG A 147 7.33 11.91 4.68
C ARG A 147 7.66 11.05 5.92
N HIS A 148 6.79 10.09 6.24
CA HIS A 148 6.94 9.14 7.33
C HIS A 148 7.77 7.89 6.96
N PHE A 149 7.82 7.52 5.67
CA PHE A 149 8.51 6.33 5.15
C PHE A 149 9.80 6.65 4.35
N ILE A 150 10.23 7.92 4.33
CA ILE A 150 11.47 8.38 3.67
C ILE A 150 12.71 8.09 4.53
N ASP A 151 12.59 8.15 5.85
CA ASP A 151 13.70 7.83 6.76
C ASP A 151 13.59 6.37 7.23
N ARG A 152 14.72 5.78 7.60
CA ARG A 152 14.93 4.34 7.82
C ARG A 152 14.21 3.81 9.07
N GLY A 153 12.89 3.90 9.12
CA GLY A 153 12.11 3.48 10.28
C GLY A 153 11.60 2.04 10.20
N TYR A 154 12.42 1.14 9.67
CA TYR A 154 12.25 -0.29 9.83
C TYR A 154 13.55 -0.92 10.31
N THR A 155 13.46 -1.77 11.32
CA THR A 155 14.59 -2.49 11.90
C THR A 155 14.48 -3.98 11.59
N ARG A 156 15.63 -4.64 11.51
CA ARG A 156 15.65 -6.10 11.39
C ARG A 156 15.30 -6.69 12.76
N LYS A 157 14.39 -7.66 12.79
CA LYS A 157 14.05 -8.43 13.98
C LYS A 157 15.34 -9.01 14.61
N PRO A 158 15.50 -8.97 15.94
CA PRO A 158 16.65 -9.59 16.58
C PRO A 158 16.70 -11.09 16.25
N LEU A 159 17.91 -11.60 15.97
CA LEU A 159 18.12 -13.05 15.84
C LEU A 159 17.98 -13.68 17.23
N ASP A 160 16.99 -14.57 17.38
CA ASP A 160 16.81 -15.42 18.56
C ASP A 160 18.00 -16.38 18.76
#